data_AF-A0A962MQ85-F1
#
_entry.id   AF-A0A962MQ85-F1
#
_cell.length_a   1.000
_cell.length_b   1.000
_cell.length_c   1.000
_cell.angle_alpha   90.00
_cell.angle_beta   90.00
_cell.angle_gamma   90.00
#
_symmetry.space_group_name_H-M   'P 1'
#
loop_
_entity.id
_entity.type
_entity.pdbx_description
1 polymer ?
#
loop_
_entity_poly.entity_id
_entity_poly.type
_entity_poly.pdbx_seq_one_letter_code
_entity_poly.pdbx_strand_id
1 'polypeptide(L)'
;MNSPQTDNSTILLVDDNPTNLQLLFGTLRGLGHKLLVAKSGEDALKVAQWAHPDLILLDILMSGIDGFETCERLKADPETRDIAVIFLSALDDTDDKIKGLSMGAVDYIAKPFQSEEVIARVETHLTIARLRTELAERNRQLEAANQPILDAVGDGIYGLDLDGRITFANPAAMQLTGYPQEALIGHSLHELHLYARWDGSPYHFIETGIYQTLKQGVAKQSDSDVFWRHSGDHFAVSWTCTPIKRGGEVQGAVIAFRDITQRKRQEHQLREALAEVENLRDRLQAENAYLQAEVKNEGRFDSIVGESPALKAVLEQVDQVAPTNSSVLIIGESGTGKEAIARAIHDLSPRRDRPLIKVNCGAITPTLIESELFGHEKGAFTGAAKQRQGHFELADGGTIFLDEIGELPLDAQVKLLRVLQEHEISRLGSEAAIQVDVRVIAATNRDLVTMVEGGRFRMDLFYRLNVFPLTLPPLRERREDIPLLVSKFLADQARALGRAFSRVSEDGMQLLMNYHWPGNIRELQNVIERAAILARDQVVPIARHLVYSGIASPADPNPAAAPPTAAPAAAELVSLAENEAQYIRRVLESTGWLIAGKGGAAEILDLPASTLRSRMKKLGVERDE
;
A
#
# COMPACT_ATOMS: atom_id res chain seq x y z
N MET A 1 -49.75 15.71 53.62
CA MET A 1 -50.52 14.69 54.35
C MET A 1 -51.72 14.35 53.50
N ASN A 2 -51.57 13.35 52.61
CA ASN A 2 -52.69 12.83 51.85
C ASN A 2 -53.44 11.86 52.76
N SER A 3 -54.74 12.08 52.93
CA SER A 3 -55.63 11.12 53.58
C SER A 3 -55.49 9.75 52.90
N PRO A 4 -55.49 8.63 53.65
CA PRO A 4 -55.47 7.32 53.03
C PRO A 4 -56.76 7.18 52.21
N GLN A 5 -56.61 6.99 50.90
CA GLN A 5 -57.69 6.48 50.08
C GLN A 5 -58.08 5.12 50.67
N THR A 6 -59.26 5.02 51.26
CA THR A 6 -59.83 3.76 51.72
C THR A 6 -60.18 2.96 50.48
N ASP A 7 -59.24 2.12 50.03
CA ASP A 7 -59.46 1.17 48.95
C ASP A 7 -60.45 0.09 49.40
N ASN A 8 -61.42 -0.19 48.54
CA ASN A 8 -62.58 -1.02 48.82
C ASN A 8 -62.22 -2.51 48.62
N SER A 9 -61.32 -3.04 49.44
CA SER A 9 -60.88 -4.45 49.36
C SER A 9 -62.03 -5.39 49.71
N THR A 10 -62.08 -6.54 49.04
CA THR A 10 -63.10 -7.57 49.26
C THR A 10 -62.59 -8.63 50.22
N ILE A 11 -63.24 -8.77 51.38
CA ILE A 11 -62.88 -9.77 52.39
C ILE A 11 -63.99 -10.81 52.47
N LEU A 12 -63.63 -12.08 52.37
CA LEU A 12 -64.56 -13.20 52.58
C LEU A 12 -64.44 -13.74 54.01
N LEU A 13 -65.51 -13.63 54.76
CA LEU A 13 -65.63 -14.18 56.12
C LEU A 13 -66.27 -15.56 56.04
N VAL A 14 -65.61 -16.58 56.58
CA VAL A 14 -66.07 -17.98 56.55
C VAL A 14 -66.08 -18.55 57.95
N ASP A 15 -67.27 -18.80 58.49
CA ASP A 15 -67.49 -19.40 59.81
C ASP A 15 -68.93 -19.95 59.85
N ASP A 16 -69.14 -21.14 60.39
CA ASP A 16 -70.48 -21.75 60.46
C ASP A 16 -71.30 -21.25 61.67
N ASN A 17 -70.66 -20.55 62.61
CA ASN A 17 -71.28 -19.91 63.74
C ASN A 17 -71.73 -18.47 63.41
N PRO A 18 -73.05 -18.18 63.39
CA PRO A 18 -73.56 -16.86 63.04
C PRO A 18 -73.11 -15.75 64.00
N THR A 19 -72.75 -16.09 65.24
CA THR A 19 -72.27 -15.12 66.24
C THR A 19 -70.87 -14.60 65.90
N ASN A 20 -69.99 -15.50 65.45
CA ASN A 20 -68.62 -15.16 65.03
C ASN A 20 -68.65 -14.27 63.79
N LEU A 21 -69.49 -14.63 62.80
CA LEU A 21 -69.71 -13.82 61.61
C LEU A 21 -70.23 -12.42 61.94
N GLN A 22 -71.21 -12.29 62.87
CA GLN A 22 -71.72 -10.99 63.30
C GLN A 22 -70.64 -10.12 63.95
N LEU A 23 -69.77 -10.73 64.78
CA LEU A 23 -68.67 -10.03 65.44
C LEU A 23 -67.62 -9.55 64.42
N LEU A 24 -67.12 -10.43 63.55
CA LEU A 24 -66.15 -10.08 62.50
C LEU A 24 -66.72 -9.03 61.53
N PHE A 25 -67.98 -9.19 61.13
CA PHE A 25 -68.68 -8.23 60.28
C PHE A 25 -68.82 -6.87 60.98
N GLY A 26 -69.17 -6.85 62.27
CA GLY A 26 -69.25 -5.63 63.07
C GLY A 26 -67.90 -4.91 63.19
N THR A 27 -66.82 -5.68 63.43
CA THR A 27 -65.45 -5.16 63.53
C THR A 27 -64.95 -4.56 62.23
N LEU A 28 -65.20 -5.20 61.09
CA LEU A 28 -64.61 -4.81 59.80
C LEU A 28 -65.47 -3.84 58.96
N ARG A 29 -66.79 -3.78 59.17
CA ARG A 29 -67.71 -2.95 58.36
C ARG A 29 -67.37 -1.45 58.41
N GLY A 30 -66.81 -0.98 59.52
CA GLY A 30 -66.42 0.42 59.70
C GLY A 30 -65.19 0.86 58.91
N LEU A 31 -64.45 -0.08 58.32
CA LEU A 31 -63.17 0.17 57.65
C LEU A 31 -63.28 0.42 56.14
N GLY A 32 -64.50 0.32 55.58
CA GLY A 32 -64.73 0.59 54.15
C GLY A 32 -64.44 -0.58 53.21
N HIS A 33 -64.21 -1.78 53.75
CA HIS A 33 -64.06 -3.03 52.98
C HIS A 33 -65.40 -3.61 52.55
N LYS A 34 -65.43 -4.28 51.39
CA LYS A 34 -66.56 -5.08 50.93
C LYS A 34 -66.52 -6.45 51.59
N LEU A 35 -67.45 -6.72 52.50
CA LEU A 35 -67.51 -7.99 53.23
C LEU A 35 -68.45 -8.97 52.54
N LEU A 36 -67.91 -10.14 52.20
CA LEU A 36 -68.65 -11.32 51.77
C LEU A 36 -68.69 -12.34 52.91
N VAL A 37 -69.71 -13.19 52.92
CA VAL A 37 -69.91 -14.18 53.98
C VAL A 37 -70.21 -15.54 53.35
N ALA A 38 -69.53 -16.57 53.83
CA ALA A 38 -69.85 -17.96 53.58
C ALA A 38 -70.06 -18.68 54.92
N LYS A 39 -70.98 -19.64 54.95
CA LYS A 39 -71.34 -20.38 56.17
C LYS A 39 -70.80 -21.80 56.22
N SER A 40 -70.09 -22.24 55.17
CA SER A 40 -69.39 -23.52 55.10
C SER A 40 -68.20 -23.40 54.16
N GLY A 41 -67.28 -24.36 54.23
CA GLY A 41 -66.13 -24.42 53.33
C GLY A 41 -66.52 -24.59 51.86
N GLU A 42 -67.57 -25.35 51.55
CA GLU A 42 -68.04 -25.54 50.17
C GLU A 42 -68.59 -24.25 49.56
N ASP A 43 -69.30 -23.45 50.36
CA ASP A 43 -69.76 -22.14 49.93
C ASP A 43 -68.61 -21.15 49.81
N ALA A 44 -67.60 -21.23 50.68
CA ALA A 44 -66.40 -20.41 50.58
C ALA A 44 -65.63 -20.65 49.27
N LEU A 45 -65.48 -21.90 48.84
CA LEU A 45 -64.83 -22.25 47.57
C LEU A 45 -65.57 -21.64 46.37
N LYS A 46 -66.91 -21.76 46.33
CA LYS A 46 -67.71 -21.14 45.27
C LYS A 46 -67.54 -19.63 45.28
N VAL A 47 -67.61 -19.01 46.46
CA VAL A 47 -67.51 -17.55 46.60
C VAL A 47 -66.14 -17.04 46.21
N ALA A 48 -65.07 -17.73 46.59
CA ALA A 48 -63.71 -17.37 46.21
C ALA A 48 -63.50 -17.40 44.69
N GLN A 49 -64.07 -18.38 44.00
CA GLN A 49 -63.97 -18.51 42.54
C GLN A 49 -64.69 -17.39 41.78
N TRP A 50 -65.89 -16.98 42.20
CA TRP A 50 -66.62 -15.94 41.45
C TRP A 50 -66.26 -14.51 41.87
N ALA A 51 -65.94 -14.31 43.15
CA ALA A 51 -65.77 -12.97 43.72
C ALA A 51 -64.31 -12.53 43.81
N HIS A 52 -63.35 -13.45 43.70
CA HIS A 52 -61.90 -13.22 43.89
C HIS A 52 -61.61 -12.25 45.04
N PRO A 53 -61.93 -12.63 46.29
CA PRO A 53 -61.64 -11.78 47.44
C PRO A 53 -60.13 -11.55 47.59
N ASP A 54 -59.76 -10.38 48.13
CA ASP A 54 -58.38 -10.02 48.42
C ASP A 54 -57.86 -10.76 49.67
N LEU A 55 -58.75 -11.14 50.57
CA LEU A 55 -58.45 -11.86 51.81
C LEU A 55 -59.61 -12.76 52.23
N ILE A 56 -59.28 -13.94 52.75
CA ILE A 56 -60.25 -14.87 53.34
C ILE A 56 -59.94 -15.03 54.82
N LEU A 57 -60.92 -14.78 55.69
CA LEU A 57 -60.89 -15.16 57.10
C LEU A 57 -61.63 -16.48 57.24
N LEU A 58 -60.91 -17.56 57.56
CA LEU A 58 -61.40 -18.93 57.43
C LEU A 58 -61.41 -19.65 58.77
N ASP A 59 -62.58 -20.04 59.26
CA ASP A 59 -62.68 -20.89 60.43
C ASP A 59 -62.09 -22.28 60.18
N ILE A 60 -61.33 -22.78 61.16
CA ILE A 60 -60.75 -24.12 61.08
C ILE A 60 -61.82 -25.18 61.32
N LEU A 61 -62.71 -24.97 62.30
CA LEU A 61 -63.69 -25.97 62.73
C LEU A 61 -65.05 -25.64 62.14
N MET A 62 -65.43 -26.31 61.05
CA MET A 62 -66.73 -26.14 60.40
C MET A 62 -67.41 -27.48 60.12
N SER A 63 -68.73 -27.47 60.04
CA SER A 63 -69.50 -28.63 59.53
C SER A 63 -69.30 -28.83 58.01
N GLY A 64 -69.09 -30.09 57.59
CA GLY A 64 -68.77 -30.43 56.21
C GLY A 64 -67.26 -30.58 56.00
N ILE A 65 -66.70 -29.95 54.98
CA ILE A 65 -65.25 -29.81 54.86
C ILE A 65 -64.73 -28.79 55.89
N ASP A 66 -63.63 -29.14 56.56
CA ASP A 66 -63.02 -28.26 57.56
C ASP A 66 -62.23 -27.11 56.91
N GLY A 67 -61.73 -26.17 57.71
CA GLY A 67 -60.98 -25.03 57.21
C GLY A 67 -59.65 -25.42 56.55
N PHE A 68 -58.99 -26.48 57.02
CA PHE A 68 -57.73 -26.95 56.45
C PHE A 68 -57.94 -27.50 55.04
N GLU A 69 -58.93 -28.37 54.85
CA GLU A 69 -59.31 -28.91 53.55
C GLU A 69 -59.80 -27.80 52.60
N THR A 70 -60.53 -26.81 53.14
CA THR A 70 -60.95 -25.64 52.36
C THR A 70 -59.75 -24.84 51.84
N CYS A 71 -58.76 -24.56 52.70
CA CYS A 71 -57.53 -23.85 52.31
C CYS A 71 -56.72 -24.65 51.29
N GLU A 72 -56.56 -25.96 51.49
CA GLU A 72 -55.84 -26.82 50.55
C GLU A 72 -56.47 -26.75 49.14
N ARG A 73 -57.79 -26.83 49.04
CA ARG A 73 -58.51 -26.70 47.76
C ARG A 73 -58.38 -25.31 47.15
N LEU A 74 -58.43 -24.25 47.95
CA LEU A 74 -58.17 -22.88 47.47
C LEU A 74 -56.75 -22.72 46.92
N LYS A 75 -55.76 -23.37 47.54
CA LYS A 75 -54.35 -23.31 47.13
C LYS A 75 -54.00 -24.22 45.95
N ALA A 76 -54.79 -25.27 45.72
CA ALA A 76 -54.63 -26.15 44.56
C ALA A 76 -55.17 -25.52 43.26
N ASP A 77 -56.14 -24.61 43.34
CA ASP A 77 -56.76 -23.97 42.19
C ASP A 77 -55.93 -22.76 41.70
N PRO A 78 -55.49 -22.73 40.42
CA PRO A 78 -54.72 -21.62 39.86
C PRO A 78 -55.36 -20.23 39.98
N GLU A 79 -56.69 -20.15 40.05
CA GLU A 79 -57.43 -18.87 40.11
C GLU A 79 -57.57 -18.33 41.54
N THR A 80 -57.45 -19.19 42.56
CA THR A 80 -57.62 -18.79 43.97
C THR A 80 -56.35 -18.96 44.81
N ARG A 81 -55.32 -19.64 44.30
CA ARG A 81 -54.10 -19.99 45.07
C ARG A 81 -53.36 -18.79 45.66
N ASP A 82 -53.43 -17.63 45.00
CA ASP A 82 -52.73 -16.42 45.42
C ASP A 82 -53.52 -15.59 46.45
N ILE A 83 -54.79 -15.93 46.70
CA ILE A 83 -55.63 -15.24 47.69
C ILE A 83 -55.09 -15.50 49.09
N ALA A 84 -54.89 -14.43 49.87
CA ALA A 84 -54.44 -14.54 51.25
C ALA A 84 -55.51 -15.21 52.13
N VAL A 85 -55.12 -16.20 52.94
CA VAL A 85 -56.01 -16.92 53.86
C VAL A 85 -55.49 -16.76 55.29
N ILE A 86 -56.31 -16.23 56.19
CA ILE A 86 -56.04 -16.14 57.63
C ILE A 86 -56.98 -17.11 58.34
N PHE A 87 -56.43 -18.04 59.08
CA PHE A 87 -57.23 -19.00 59.85
C PHE A 87 -57.84 -18.37 61.10
N LEU A 88 -59.04 -18.81 61.49
CA LEU A 88 -59.66 -18.48 62.78
C LEU A 88 -59.62 -19.75 63.65
N SER A 89 -58.88 -19.72 64.76
CA SER A 89 -58.64 -20.89 65.62
C SER A 89 -59.24 -20.73 67.01
N ALA A 90 -59.78 -21.79 67.59
CA ALA A 90 -60.30 -21.81 68.97
C ALA A 90 -59.26 -22.11 70.05
N LEU A 91 -58.06 -22.57 69.68
CA LEU A 91 -57.03 -23.05 70.62
C LEU A 91 -55.64 -22.55 70.23
N ASP A 92 -54.81 -22.30 71.25
CA ASP A 92 -53.39 -21.94 71.15
C ASP A 92 -52.47 -23.14 70.84
N ASP A 93 -53.01 -24.20 70.25
CA ASP A 93 -52.20 -25.38 69.90
C ASP A 93 -51.19 -25.02 68.79
N THR A 94 -49.92 -25.30 69.07
CA THR A 94 -48.82 -24.94 68.18
C THR A 94 -48.82 -25.81 66.93
N ASP A 95 -49.33 -27.04 67.04
CA ASP A 95 -49.36 -28.01 65.95
C ASP A 95 -50.35 -27.59 64.84
N ASP A 96 -51.52 -27.07 65.20
CA ASP A 96 -52.51 -26.56 64.24
C ASP A 96 -52.02 -25.29 63.53
N LYS A 97 -51.27 -24.43 64.23
CA LYS A 97 -50.64 -23.23 63.64
C LYS A 97 -49.56 -23.63 62.61
N ILE A 98 -48.74 -24.63 62.92
CA ILE A 98 -47.71 -25.15 61.99
C ILE A 98 -48.39 -25.82 60.78
N LYS A 99 -49.46 -26.59 61.00
CA LYS A 99 -50.24 -27.22 59.94
C LYS A 99 -50.86 -26.17 59.01
N GLY A 100 -51.48 -25.12 59.54
CA GLY A 100 -52.10 -24.08 58.74
C GLY A 100 -51.13 -23.31 57.84
N LEU A 101 -49.96 -22.94 58.38
CA LEU A 101 -48.92 -22.25 57.60
C LEU A 101 -48.32 -23.16 56.52
N SER A 102 -48.11 -24.46 56.80
CA SER A 102 -47.62 -25.41 55.80
C SER A 102 -48.61 -25.69 54.67
N MET A 103 -49.91 -25.45 54.89
CA MET A 103 -50.98 -25.50 53.89
C MET A 103 -51.16 -24.19 53.10
N GLY A 104 -50.33 -23.18 53.35
CA GLY A 104 -50.30 -21.93 52.57
C GLY A 104 -51.18 -20.80 53.11
N ALA A 105 -51.73 -20.92 54.32
CA ALA A 105 -52.29 -19.77 55.02
C ALA A 105 -51.18 -18.77 55.36
N VAL A 106 -51.53 -17.50 55.38
CA VAL A 106 -50.57 -16.41 55.62
C VAL A 106 -50.51 -16.04 57.09
N ASP A 107 -51.57 -16.28 57.86
CA ASP A 107 -51.62 -16.00 59.29
C ASP A 107 -52.78 -16.73 60.01
N TYR A 108 -52.94 -16.50 61.32
CA TYR A 108 -54.05 -16.98 62.15
C TYR A 108 -54.57 -15.91 63.11
N ILE A 109 -55.84 -15.99 63.52
CA ILE A 109 -56.45 -15.18 64.59
C ILE A 109 -57.07 -16.14 65.61
N ALA A 110 -56.80 -15.93 66.90
CA ALA A 110 -57.37 -16.75 67.96
C ALA A 110 -58.78 -16.27 68.39
N LYS A 111 -59.67 -17.21 68.73
CA LYS A 111 -60.97 -16.97 69.35
C LYS A 111 -60.81 -17.03 70.89
N PRO A 112 -61.47 -16.15 71.67
CA PRO A 112 -62.41 -15.11 71.25
C PRO A 112 -61.71 -13.92 70.57
N PHE A 113 -62.33 -13.38 69.52
CA PHE A 113 -61.72 -12.32 68.71
C PHE A 113 -61.56 -11.01 69.48
N GLN A 114 -60.36 -10.44 69.44
CA GLN A 114 -60.12 -9.06 69.85
C GLN A 114 -60.18 -8.15 68.61
N SER A 115 -61.01 -7.11 68.66
CA SER A 115 -61.23 -6.23 67.50
C SER A 115 -59.93 -5.62 66.97
N GLU A 116 -59.04 -5.17 67.86
CA GLU A 116 -57.74 -4.59 67.47
C GLU A 116 -56.83 -5.60 66.75
N GLU A 117 -56.81 -6.86 67.20
CA GLU A 117 -56.02 -7.92 66.57
C GLU A 117 -56.54 -8.27 65.17
N VAL A 118 -57.86 -8.43 65.03
CA VAL A 118 -58.51 -8.71 63.74
C VAL A 118 -58.20 -7.61 62.73
N ILE A 119 -58.37 -6.34 63.14
CA ILE A 119 -58.12 -5.19 62.27
C ILE A 119 -56.64 -5.15 61.87
N ALA A 120 -55.71 -5.29 62.82
CA ALA A 120 -54.28 -5.22 62.55
C ALA A 120 -53.82 -6.30 61.55
N ARG A 121 -54.25 -7.55 61.73
CA ARG A 121 -53.85 -8.66 60.85
C ARG A 121 -54.49 -8.57 59.46
N VAL A 122 -55.75 -8.17 59.38
CA VAL A 122 -56.45 -7.94 58.11
C VAL A 122 -55.77 -6.84 57.30
N GLU A 123 -55.58 -5.66 57.89
CA GLU A 123 -54.94 -4.52 57.21
C GLU A 123 -53.51 -4.84 56.76
N THR A 124 -52.75 -5.56 57.59
CA THR A 124 -51.38 -5.99 57.25
C THR A 124 -51.37 -6.86 55.99
N HIS A 125 -52.23 -7.87 55.93
CA HIS A 125 -52.24 -8.81 54.80
C HIS A 125 -52.86 -8.23 53.54
N LEU A 126 -53.86 -7.34 53.67
CA LEU A 126 -54.35 -6.55 52.53
C LEU A 126 -53.25 -5.64 51.96
N THR A 127 -52.46 -5.00 52.83
CA THR A 127 -51.32 -4.16 52.39
C THR A 127 -50.27 -4.99 51.66
N ILE A 128 -49.92 -6.17 52.16
CA ILE A 128 -48.96 -7.09 51.51
C ILE A 128 -49.47 -7.54 50.14
N ALA A 129 -50.74 -7.94 50.04
CA ALA A 129 -51.36 -8.34 48.78
C ALA A 129 -51.31 -7.21 47.75
N ARG A 130 -51.67 -5.99 48.15
CA ARG A 130 -51.58 -4.79 47.31
C ARG A 130 -50.17 -4.53 46.80
N LEU A 131 -49.18 -4.51 47.70
CA LEU A 131 -47.79 -4.22 47.34
C LEU A 131 -47.22 -5.26 46.36
N ARG A 132 -47.60 -6.53 46.49
CA ARG A 132 -47.21 -7.58 45.53
C ARG A 132 -47.80 -7.32 44.14
N THR A 133 -49.07 -6.97 44.06
CA THR A 133 -49.73 -6.64 42.79
C THR A 133 -49.12 -5.41 42.14
N GLU A 134 -48.89 -4.34 42.93
CA GLU A 134 -48.27 -3.10 42.44
C GLU A 134 -46.84 -3.34 41.94
N LEU A 135 -46.03 -4.13 42.65
CA LEU A 135 -44.68 -4.50 42.22
C LEU A 135 -44.70 -5.30 40.91
N ALA A 136 -45.61 -6.26 40.78
CA ALA A 136 -45.75 -7.07 39.57
C ALA A 136 -46.21 -6.23 38.37
N GLU A 137 -47.11 -5.28 38.58
CA GLU A 137 -47.52 -4.34 37.54
C GLU A 137 -46.39 -3.38 37.17
N ARG A 138 -45.66 -2.85 38.16
CA ARG A 138 -44.53 -1.97 37.92
C ARG A 138 -43.40 -2.66 37.16
N ASN A 139 -43.11 -3.91 37.48
CA ASN A 139 -42.14 -4.72 36.74
C ASN A 139 -42.59 -4.94 35.29
N ARG A 140 -43.86 -5.30 35.06
CA ARG A 140 -44.41 -5.41 33.70
C ARG A 140 -44.32 -4.10 32.92
N GLN A 141 -44.58 -2.96 33.57
CA GLN A 141 -44.43 -1.64 32.94
C GLN A 141 -42.97 -1.34 32.58
N LEU A 142 -42.02 -1.68 33.46
CA LEU A 142 -40.59 -1.49 33.19
C LEU A 142 -40.12 -2.36 32.02
N GLU A 143 -40.54 -3.62 31.98
CA GLU A 143 -40.25 -4.53 30.87
C GLU A 143 -40.84 -4.01 29.56
N ALA A 144 -42.12 -3.63 29.56
CA ALA A 144 -42.80 -3.07 28.39
C ALA A 144 -42.20 -1.75 27.91
N ALA A 145 -41.64 -0.92 28.81
CA ALA A 145 -40.97 0.32 28.46
C ALA A 145 -39.56 0.10 27.89
N ASN A 146 -38.85 -0.93 28.33
CA ASN A 146 -37.48 -1.22 27.90
C ASN A 146 -37.42 -2.02 26.59
N GLN A 147 -38.44 -2.84 26.31
CA GLN A 147 -38.46 -3.70 25.12
C GLN A 147 -38.32 -2.91 23.79
N PRO A 148 -39.06 -1.81 23.55
CA PRO A 148 -38.95 -1.06 22.30
C PRO A 148 -37.56 -0.46 22.06
N ILE A 149 -36.85 -0.12 23.14
CA ILE A 149 -35.47 0.40 23.06
C ILE A 149 -34.55 -0.69 22.55
N LEU A 150 -34.67 -1.91 23.09
CA LEU A 150 -33.84 -3.05 22.71
C LEU A 150 -34.14 -3.56 21.29
N ASP A 151 -35.40 -3.46 20.86
CA ASP A 151 -35.85 -3.85 19.52
C ASP A 151 -35.41 -2.85 18.44
N ALA A 152 -35.26 -1.56 18.79
CA ALA A 152 -34.80 -0.53 17.86
C ALA A 152 -33.29 -0.56 17.60
N VAL A 153 -32.51 -1.22 18.46
CA VAL A 153 -31.05 -1.31 18.30
C VAL A 153 -30.70 -2.35 17.24
N GLY A 154 -30.01 -1.91 16.18
CA GLY A 154 -29.53 -2.78 15.10
C GLY A 154 -28.30 -3.63 15.46
N ASP A 155 -27.68 -3.37 16.61
CA ASP A 155 -26.56 -4.16 17.12
C ASP A 155 -27.08 -5.33 17.95
N GLY A 156 -26.42 -6.48 17.83
CA GLY A 156 -26.69 -7.62 18.69
C GLY A 156 -26.25 -7.30 20.13
N ILE A 157 -27.13 -7.52 21.09
CA ILE A 157 -26.84 -7.31 22.51
C ILE A 157 -27.01 -8.61 23.28
N TYR A 158 -25.99 -8.98 24.05
CA TYR A 158 -26.04 -10.05 25.05
C TYR A 158 -25.81 -9.51 26.46
N GLY A 159 -26.61 -9.99 27.41
CA GLY A 159 -26.28 -9.94 28.83
C GLY A 159 -25.56 -11.22 29.23
N LEU A 160 -24.51 -11.11 30.04
CA LEU A 160 -23.67 -12.22 30.50
C LEU A 160 -23.61 -12.26 32.03
N ASP A 161 -23.59 -13.47 32.58
CA ASP A 161 -23.23 -13.71 33.99
C ASP A 161 -21.69 -13.73 34.21
N LEU A 162 -21.26 -14.05 35.44
CA LEU A 162 -19.84 -14.11 35.82
C LEU A 162 -19.06 -15.26 35.15
N ASP A 163 -19.77 -16.28 34.68
CA ASP A 163 -19.21 -17.44 33.98
C ASP A 163 -19.23 -17.25 32.45
N GLY A 164 -19.76 -16.12 31.96
CA GLY A 164 -19.87 -15.81 30.54
C GLY A 164 -21.04 -16.51 29.84
N ARG A 165 -22.03 -17.00 30.60
CA ARG A 165 -23.27 -17.55 30.04
C ARG A 165 -24.23 -16.42 29.70
N ILE A 166 -24.94 -16.59 28.59
CA ILE A 166 -25.90 -15.60 28.09
C ILE A 166 -27.14 -15.62 28.98
N THR A 167 -27.45 -14.50 29.62
CA THR A 167 -28.65 -14.30 30.45
C THR A 167 -29.73 -13.51 29.72
N PHE A 168 -29.35 -12.80 28.65
CA PHE A 168 -30.26 -11.99 27.84
C PHE A 168 -29.74 -11.88 26.40
N ALA A 169 -30.65 -11.84 25.43
CA ALA A 169 -30.35 -11.62 24.02
C ALA A 169 -31.44 -10.75 23.38
N ASN A 170 -31.07 -9.69 22.66
CA ASN A 170 -32.03 -8.88 21.91
C ASN A 170 -32.36 -9.51 20.53
N PRO A 171 -33.41 -9.03 19.83
CA PRO A 171 -33.77 -9.56 18.51
C PRO A 171 -32.67 -9.46 17.46
N ALA A 172 -31.89 -8.37 17.46
CA ALA A 172 -30.78 -8.21 16.54
C ALA A 172 -29.69 -9.28 16.75
N ALA A 173 -29.41 -9.67 18.00
CA ALA A 173 -28.45 -10.74 18.29
C ALA A 173 -28.91 -12.09 17.71
N MET A 174 -30.20 -12.41 17.83
CA MET A 174 -30.78 -13.62 17.25
C MET A 174 -30.72 -13.60 15.71
N GLN A 175 -31.03 -12.47 15.08
CA GLN A 175 -30.95 -12.34 13.62
C GLN A 175 -29.50 -12.43 13.11
N LEU A 176 -28.56 -11.76 13.78
CA LEU A 176 -27.14 -11.75 13.40
C LEU A 176 -26.46 -13.10 13.63
N THR A 177 -26.89 -13.89 14.60
CA THR A 177 -26.23 -15.17 14.91
C THR A 177 -27.00 -16.39 14.41
N GLY A 178 -28.29 -16.23 14.09
CA GLY A 178 -29.17 -17.31 13.64
C GLY A 178 -29.62 -18.27 14.76
N TYR A 179 -29.29 -17.98 16.01
CA TYR A 179 -29.72 -18.80 17.15
C TYR A 179 -31.11 -18.36 17.66
N PRO A 180 -32.02 -19.30 17.97
CA PRO A 180 -33.23 -18.99 18.71
C PRO A 180 -32.89 -18.68 20.18
N GLN A 181 -33.74 -17.89 20.84
CA GLN A 181 -33.54 -17.47 22.24
C GLN A 181 -33.29 -18.65 23.18
N GLU A 182 -34.04 -19.74 23.03
CA GLU A 182 -33.94 -20.95 23.85
C GLU A 182 -32.56 -21.63 23.78
N ALA A 183 -31.87 -21.51 22.65
CA ALA A 183 -30.52 -22.05 22.47
C ALA A 183 -29.41 -21.09 22.94
N LEU A 184 -29.75 -19.83 23.24
CA LEU A 184 -28.82 -18.82 23.72
C LEU A 184 -28.80 -18.78 25.24
N ILE A 185 -29.96 -18.66 25.87
CA ILE A 185 -30.06 -18.44 27.31
C ILE A 185 -29.46 -19.63 28.09
N GLY A 186 -28.61 -19.32 29.08
CA GLY A 186 -27.90 -20.29 29.92
C GLY A 186 -26.66 -20.93 29.29
N HIS A 187 -26.41 -20.71 27.99
CA HIS A 187 -25.27 -21.27 27.27
C HIS A 187 -24.10 -20.30 27.24
N SER A 188 -22.88 -20.84 27.16
CA SER A 188 -21.64 -20.06 27.13
C SER A 188 -21.51 -19.31 25.80
N LEU A 189 -21.32 -17.99 25.85
CA LEU A 189 -21.09 -17.19 24.65
C LEU A 189 -19.85 -17.65 23.89
N HIS A 190 -18.80 -18.06 24.62
CA HIS A 190 -17.54 -18.51 24.03
C HIS A 190 -17.71 -19.80 23.25
N GLU A 191 -18.48 -20.74 23.78
CA GLU A 191 -18.73 -22.03 23.13
C GLU A 191 -19.60 -21.88 21.87
N LEU A 192 -20.49 -20.88 21.85
CA LEU A 192 -21.37 -20.63 20.72
C LEU A 192 -20.73 -19.80 19.61
N HIS A 193 -20.03 -18.72 19.95
CA HIS A 193 -19.59 -17.73 18.95
C HIS A 193 -18.08 -17.61 18.79
N LEU A 194 -17.29 -18.02 19.78
CA LEU A 194 -15.83 -17.77 19.84
C LEU A 194 -15.04 -19.05 20.11
N TYR A 195 -15.49 -20.18 19.57
CA TYR A 195 -14.80 -21.47 19.75
C TYR A 195 -13.61 -21.65 18.78
N ALA A 196 -13.61 -20.94 17.65
CA ALA A 196 -12.54 -20.98 16.65
C ALA A 196 -12.26 -19.60 16.03
N ARG A 197 -11.03 -19.40 15.56
CA ARG A 197 -10.64 -18.25 14.73
C ARG A 197 -11.21 -18.39 13.32
N TRP A 198 -11.06 -17.35 12.49
CA TRP A 198 -11.51 -17.34 11.09
C TRP A 198 -10.89 -18.46 10.24
N ASP A 199 -9.73 -18.99 10.63
CA ASP A 199 -9.02 -20.10 9.97
C ASP A 199 -9.37 -21.49 10.54
N GLY A 200 -10.30 -21.55 11.49
CA GLY A 200 -10.71 -22.79 12.16
C GLY A 200 -9.81 -23.25 13.30
N SER A 201 -8.72 -22.53 13.60
CA SER A 201 -7.86 -22.86 14.75
C SER A 201 -8.59 -22.62 16.09
N PRO A 202 -8.33 -23.43 17.13
CA PRO A 202 -9.02 -23.31 18.41
C PRO A 202 -8.75 -21.94 19.05
N TYR A 203 -9.79 -21.31 19.57
CA TYR A 203 -9.68 -20.07 20.33
C TYR A 203 -9.66 -20.39 21.82
N HIS A 204 -8.70 -19.86 22.58
CA HIS A 204 -8.68 -20.03 24.04
C HIS A 204 -9.50 -18.94 24.72
N PHE A 205 -10.60 -19.32 25.37
CA PHE A 205 -11.56 -18.35 25.94
C PHE A 205 -10.93 -17.40 26.97
N ILE A 206 -9.91 -17.84 27.71
CA ILE A 206 -9.17 -17.03 28.71
C ILE A 206 -8.48 -15.83 28.04
N GLU A 207 -8.11 -15.94 26.77
CA GLU A 207 -7.43 -14.91 26.00
C GLU A 207 -8.41 -13.84 25.46
N THR A 208 -9.72 -14.12 25.47
CA THR A 208 -10.72 -13.17 24.97
C THR A 208 -10.79 -11.92 25.84
N GLY A 209 -10.96 -10.77 25.19
CA GLY A 209 -11.23 -9.53 25.90
C GLY A 209 -12.55 -9.58 26.69
N ILE A 210 -13.49 -10.45 26.30
CA ILE A 210 -14.75 -10.68 27.02
C ILE A 210 -14.50 -11.33 28.38
N TYR A 211 -13.75 -12.43 28.43
CA TYR A 211 -13.40 -13.09 29.68
C TYR A 211 -12.60 -12.16 30.60
N GLN A 212 -11.65 -11.42 30.02
CA GLN A 212 -10.86 -10.43 30.75
C GLN A 212 -11.73 -9.30 31.32
N THR A 213 -12.78 -8.88 30.61
CA THR A 213 -13.73 -7.88 31.10
C THR A 213 -14.47 -8.38 32.34
N LEU A 214 -14.94 -9.63 32.33
CA LEU A 214 -15.62 -10.25 33.46
C LEU A 214 -14.71 -10.42 34.68
N LYS A 215 -13.42 -10.72 34.49
CA LYS A 215 -12.45 -10.90 35.59
C LYS A 215 -11.85 -9.60 36.12
N GLN A 216 -11.55 -8.64 35.24
CA GLN A 216 -10.84 -7.41 35.60
C GLN A 216 -11.79 -6.23 35.85
N GLY A 217 -13.05 -6.33 35.40
CA GLY A 217 -14.03 -5.26 35.53
C GLY A 217 -13.68 -4.02 34.70
N VAL A 218 -12.96 -4.19 33.59
CA VAL A 218 -12.59 -3.12 32.64
C VAL A 218 -13.19 -3.44 31.28
N ALA A 219 -13.88 -2.48 30.67
CA ALA A 219 -14.48 -2.66 29.35
C ALA A 219 -13.42 -2.91 28.27
N LYS A 220 -13.75 -3.77 27.31
CA LYS A 220 -12.90 -4.10 26.16
C LYS A 220 -13.70 -4.09 24.87
N GLN A 221 -13.01 -3.89 23.75
CA GLN A 221 -13.59 -3.89 22.42
C GLN A 221 -12.62 -4.53 21.42
N SER A 222 -13.15 -5.04 20.31
CA SER A 222 -12.37 -5.68 19.24
C SER A 222 -13.10 -5.60 17.90
N ASP A 223 -12.33 -5.39 16.84
CA ASP A 223 -12.77 -5.35 15.43
C ASP A 223 -12.06 -6.41 14.57
N SER A 224 -11.41 -7.37 15.22
CA SER A 224 -10.59 -8.41 14.59
C SER A 224 -11.12 -9.82 14.77
N ASP A 225 -12.15 -10.01 15.58
CA ASP A 225 -12.72 -11.32 15.84
C ASP A 225 -13.78 -11.71 14.79
N VAL A 226 -14.12 -12.98 14.79
CA VAL A 226 -15.25 -13.53 14.04
C VAL A 226 -16.25 -14.16 15.00
N PHE A 227 -17.54 -13.99 14.72
CA PHE A 227 -18.59 -14.72 15.42
C PHE A 227 -19.13 -15.81 14.50
N TRP A 228 -19.26 -17.01 15.05
CA TRP A 228 -19.87 -18.15 14.38
C TRP A 228 -21.39 -18.13 14.56
N ARG A 229 -22.09 -18.45 13.46
CA ARG A 229 -23.56 -18.54 13.39
C ARG A 229 -24.01 -19.98 13.67
N HIS A 230 -25.29 -20.14 13.98
CA HIS A 230 -25.90 -21.47 14.16
C HIS A 230 -25.77 -22.37 12.91
N SER A 231 -25.74 -21.77 11.71
CA SER A 231 -25.51 -22.45 10.43
C SER A 231 -24.09 -22.99 10.24
N GLY A 232 -23.14 -22.60 11.09
CA GLY A 232 -21.74 -23.00 11.00
C GLY A 232 -20.88 -22.13 10.09
N ASP A 233 -21.41 -21.08 9.46
CA ASP A 233 -20.62 -20.01 8.87
C ASP A 233 -20.27 -18.93 9.90
N HIS A 234 -19.38 -18.00 9.55
CA HIS A 234 -18.94 -16.94 10.44
C HIS A 234 -18.95 -15.57 9.75
N PHE A 235 -19.03 -14.51 10.55
CA PHE A 235 -18.94 -13.14 10.06
C PHE A 235 -17.91 -12.34 10.86
N ALA A 236 -17.30 -11.34 10.21
CA ALA A 236 -16.39 -10.44 10.90
C ALA A 236 -17.19 -9.54 11.83
N VAL A 237 -16.80 -9.49 13.11
CA VAL A 237 -17.56 -8.80 14.14
C VAL A 237 -16.77 -7.64 14.74
N SER A 238 -17.45 -6.54 15.00
CA SER A 238 -17.01 -5.50 15.93
C SER A 238 -17.83 -5.66 17.20
N TRP A 239 -17.19 -5.86 18.34
CA TRP A 239 -17.89 -6.01 19.61
C TRP A 239 -17.27 -5.15 20.70
N THR A 240 -18.10 -4.73 21.65
CA THR A 240 -17.73 -4.06 22.89
C THR A 240 -18.35 -4.78 24.07
N CYS A 241 -17.54 -5.15 25.05
CA CYS A 241 -17.95 -5.79 26.30
C CYS A 241 -17.76 -4.81 27.45
N THR A 242 -18.84 -4.49 28.15
CA THR A 242 -18.87 -3.53 29.27
C THR A 242 -19.34 -4.24 30.54
N PRO A 243 -18.59 -4.18 31.65
CA PRO A 243 -18.96 -4.88 32.88
C PRO A 243 -20.12 -4.18 33.59
N ILE A 244 -21.06 -4.97 34.12
CA ILE A 244 -22.14 -4.50 34.98
C ILE A 244 -21.61 -4.54 36.42
N LYS A 245 -21.63 -3.39 37.11
CA LYS A 245 -21.13 -3.27 38.49
C LYS A 245 -22.23 -2.88 39.46
N ARG A 246 -22.26 -3.52 40.64
CA ARG A 246 -23.12 -3.14 41.76
C ARG A 246 -22.29 -3.09 43.04
N GLY A 247 -22.27 -1.94 43.72
CA GLY A 247 -21.45 -1.76 44.92
C GLY A 247 -19.94 -1.85 44.68
N GLY A 248 -19.47 -1.68 43.43
CA GLY A 248 -18.06 -1.81 43.05
C GLY A 248 -17.65 -3.20 42.57
N GLU A 249 -18.47 -4.22 42.82
CA GLU A 249 -18.23 -5.59 42.35
C GLU A 249 -18.87 -5.84 40.98
N VAL A 250 -18.17 -6.62 40.14
CA VAL A 250 -18.69 -7.07 38.85
C VAL A 250 -19.76 -8.13 39.11
N GLN A 251 -20.91 -7.99 38.46
CA GLN A 251 -22.04 -8.93 38.53
C GLN A 251 -22.27 -9.67 37.21
N GLY A 252 -21.64 -9.20 36.13
CA GLY A 252 -21.80 -9.70 34.78
C GLY A 252 -21.25 -8.70 33.77
N ALA A 253 -21.61 -8.86 32.50
CA ALA A 253 -21.25 -7.91 31.44
C ALA A 253 -22.35 -7.79 30.38
N VAL A 254 -22.36 -6.66 29.68
CA VAL A 254 -23.14 -6.48 28.45
C VAL A 254 -22.19 -6.48 27.27
N ILE A 255 -22.50 -7.30 26.27
CA ILE A 255 -21.84 -7.26 24.97
C ILE A 255 -22.78 -6.61 23.96
N ALA A 256 -22.26 -5.64 23.22
CA ALA A 256 -22.88 -5.13 21.99
C ALA A 256 -21.97 -5.50 20.81
N PHE A 257 -22.54 -6.02 19.73
CA PHE A 257 -21.79 -6.48 18.57
C PHE A 257 -22.48 -6.18 17.23
N ARG A 258 -21.69 -5.97 16.19
CA ARG A 258 -22.13 -5.63 14.84
C ARG A 258 -21.37 -6.43 13.79
N ASP A 259 -22.07 -6.85 12.74
CA ASP A 259 -21.44 -7.42 11.55
C ASP A 259 -20.72 -6.32 10.74
N ILE A 260 -19.39 -6.45 10.62
CA ILE A 260 -18.52 -5.54 9.89
C ILE A 260 -17.92 -6.19 8.63
N THR A 261 -18.48 -7.32 8.18
CA THR A 261 -17.96 -8.08 7.03
C THR A 261 -17.91 -7.22 5.77
N GLN A 262 -18.98 -6.46 5.47
CA GLN A 262 -18.97 -5.55 4.31
C GLN A 262 -17.93 -4.43 4.45
N ARG A 263 -17.80 -3.85 5.65
CA ARG A 263 -16.80 -2.80 5.94
C ARG A 263 -15.38 -3.30 5.68
N LYS A 264 -15.04 -4.50 6.18
CA LYS A 264 -13.72 -5.12 5.96
C LYS A 264 -13.46 -5.41 4.48
N ARG A 265 -14.46 -5.90 3.72
CA ARG A 265 -14.34 -6.14 2.27
C ARG A 265 -14.09 -4.84 1.50
N GLN A 266 -14.82 -3.78 1.82
CA GLN A 266 -14.63 -2.46 1.19
C GLN A 266 -13.25 -1.87 1.52
N GLU A 267 -12.79 -2.00 2.76
CA GLU A 267 -11.46 -1.52 3.16
C GLU A 267 -10.34 -2.25 2.40
N HIS A 268 -10.48 -3.57 2.20
CA HIS A 268 -9.54 -4.35 1.39
C HIS A 268 -9.53 -3.90 -0.08
N GLN A 269 -10.72 -3.79 -0.69
CA GLN A 269 -10.87 -3.35 -2.09
C GLN A 269 -10.30 -1.94 -2.30
N LEU A 270 -10.51 -1.04 -1.34
CA LEU A 270 -9.96 0.31 -1.40
C LEU A 270 -8.43 0.30 -1.35
N ARG A 271 -7.82 -0.53 -0.50
CA ARG A 271 -6.36 -0.65 -0.43
C ARG A 271 -5.76 -1.18 -1.73
N GLU A 272 -6.39 -2.16 -2.35
CA GLU A 272 -5.98 -2.69 -3.65
C GLU A 272 -6.08 -1.62 -4.75
N ALA A 273 -7.20 -0.91 -4.82
CA ALA A 273 -7.40 0.18 -5.79
C ALA A 273 -6.40 1.33 -5.60
N LEU A 274 -6.08 1.71 -4.36
CA LEU A 274 -5.09 2.75 -4.07
C LEU A 274 -3.68 2.33 -4.52
N ALA A 275 -3.29 1.07 -4.32
CA ALA A 275 -2.01 0.56 -4.77
C ALA A 275 -1.90 0.57 -6.31
N GLU A 276 -2.99 0.24 -7.02
CA GLU A 276 -3.04 0.35 -8.48
C GLU A 276 -2.90 1.79 -8.96
N VAL A 277 -3.59 2.73 -8.32
CA VAL A 277 -3.50 4.17 -8.65
C VAL A 277 -2.09 4.71 -8.43
N GLU A 278 -1.40 4.33 -7.35
CA GLU A 278 0.00 4.73 -7.13
C GLU A 278 0.92 4.20 -8.23
N ASN A 279 0.78 2.94 -8.62
CA ASN A 279 1.61 2.34 -9.67
C ASN A 279 1.40 3.03 -11.03
N LEU A 280 0.13 3.31 -11.40
CA LEU A 280 -0.20 4.05 -12.61
C LEU A 280 0.36 5.48 -12.59
N ARG A 281 0.26 6.17 -11.45
CA ARG A 281 0.81 7.52 -11.30
C ARG A 281 2.32 7.53 -11.50
N ASP A 282 3.02 6.59 -10.88
CA ASP A 282 4.48 6.52 -10.96
C ASP A 282 4.94 6.18 -12.39
N ARG A 283 4.21 5.31 -13.11
CA ARG A 283 4.43 5.03 -14.53
C ARG A 283 4.25 6.28 -15.39
N LEU A 284 3.13 7.01 -15.21
CA LEU A 284 2.85 8.25 -15.96
C LEU A 284 3.87 9.36 -15.67
N GLN A 285 4.38 9.44 -14.44
CA GLN A 285 5.42 10.42 -14.08
C GLN A 285 6.76 10.08 -14.74
N ALA A 286 7.13 8.80 -14.77
CA ALA A 286 8.35 8.36 -15.47
C ALA A 286 8.25 8.62 -16.98
N GLU A 287 7.10 8.30 -17.59
CA GLU A 287 6.82 8.57 -18.99
C GLU A 287 6.86 10.08 -19.29
N ASN A 288 6.22 10.92 -18.47
CA ASN A 288 6.30 12.37 -18.63
C ASN A 288 7.72 12.91 -18.49
N ALA A 289 8.49 12.42 -17.52
CA ALA A 289 9.88 12.86 -17.33
C ALA A 289 10.74 12.49 -18.54
N TYR A 290 10.52 11.31 -19.12
CA TYR A 290 11.17 10.87 -20.34
C TYR A 290 10.77 11.74 -21.54
N LEU A 291 9.47 11.90 -21.79
CA LEU A 291 8.93 12.72 -22.88
C LEU A 291 9.39 14.18 -22.76
N GLN A 292 9.45 14.75 -21.56
CA GLN A 292 9.96 16.12 -21.37
C GLN A 292 11.47 16.23 -21.66
N ALA A 293 12.25 15.19 -21.35
CA ALA A 293 13.66 15.12 -21.73
C ALA A 293 13.81 14.99 -23.26
N GLU A 294 12.90 14.25 -23.92
CA GLU A 294 12.87 14.09 -25.36
C GLU A 294 12.43 15.36 -26.09
N VAL A 295 11.36 16.03 -25.65
CA VAL A 295 10.87 17.30 -26.23
C VAL A 295 11.94 18.40 -26.17
N LYS A 296 12.76 18.44 -25.10
CA LYS A 296 13.92 19.35 -25.04
C LYS A 296 14.97 19.07 -26.12
N ASN A 297 15.06 17.82 -26.59
CA ASN A 297 15.95 17.41 -27.69
C ASN A 297 15.28 17.51 -29.08
N GLU A 298 13.94 17.45 -29.17
CA GLU A 298 13.19 17.52 -30.44
C GLU A 298 13.21 18.89 -31.12
N GLY A 299 13.47 19.98 -30.39
CA GLY A 299 13.55 21.33 -30.96
C GLY A 299 14.66 21.58 -32.00
N ARG A 300 15.41 20.55 -32.44
CA ARG A 300 16.57 20.67 -33.34
C ARG A 300 16.61 19.72 -34.55
N PHE A 301 15.67 18.80 -34.72
CA PHE A 301 15.77 17.77 -35.76
C PHE A 301 14.53 17.71 -36.66
N ASP A 302 14.49 18.62 -37.63
CA ASP A 302 13.45 18.68 -38.66
C ASP A 302 14.04 18.23 -40.00
N SER A 303 13.55 17.14 -40.60
CA SER A 303 13.87 16.56 -41.92
C SER A 303 15.34 16.17 -42.23
N ILE A 304 15.52 14.96 -42.78
CA ILE A 304 16.75 14.55 -43.47
C ILE A 304 16.91 15.46 -44.70
N VAL A 305 18.07 16.13 -44.83
CA VAL A 305 18.34 17.08 -45.93
C VAL A 305 19.49 16.57 -46.78
N GLY A 306 19.20 16.39 -48.07
CA GLY A 306 20.15 15.98 -49.10
C GLY A 306 19.44 15.38 -50.31
N GLU A 307 20.06 15.50 -51.47
CA GLU A 307 19.57 14.99 -52.76
C GLU A 307 20.59 14.10 -53.48
N SER A 308 21.76 13.89 -52.87
CA SER A 308 22.83 13.06 -53.41
C SER A 308 22.35 11.63 -53.73
N PRO A 309 22.84 11.02 -54.83
CA PRO A 309 22.50 9.63 -55.16
C PRO A 309 22.83 8.65 -54.04
N ALA A 310 23.93 8.88 -53.32
CA ALA A 310 24.36 8.04 -52.21
C ALA A 310 23.37 8.09 -51.03
N LEU A 311 22.83 9.26 -50.69
CA LEU A 311 21.80 9.37 -49.66
C LEU A 311 20.47 8.78 -50.12
N LYS A 312 20.07 8.98 -51.38
CA LYS A 312 18.83 8.41 -51.94
C LYS A 312 18.84 6.88 -51.89
N ALA A 313 19.95 6.24 -52.24
CA ALA A 313 20.10 4.79 -52.14
C ALA A 313 19.90 4.27 -50.71
N VAL A 314 20.36 5.03 -49.70
CA VAL A 314 20.12 4.69 -48.30
C VAL A 314 18.64 4.87 -47.93
N LEU A 315 18.01 5.96 -48.35
CA LEU A 315 16.58 6.21 -48.06
C LEU A 315 15.68 5.14 -48.69
N GLU A 316 16.01 4.65 -49.90
CA GLU A 316 15.30 3.52 -50.52
C GLU A 316 15.41 2.23 -49.68
N GLN A 317 16.56 1.99 -49.04
CA GLN A 317 16.71 0.87 -48.10
C GLN A 317 15.91 1.09 -46.81
N VAL A 318 15.84 2.34 -46.32
CA VAL A 318 15.00 2.70 -45.17
C VAL A 318 13.53 2.37 -45.47
N ASP A 319 13.02 2.76 -46.64
CA ASP A 319 11.64 2.48 -47.04
C ASP A 319 11.32 0.97 -47.10
N GLN A 320 12.32 0.15 -47.46
CA GLN A 320 12.17 -1.30 -47.51
C GLN A 320 12.17 -1.94 -46.12
N VAL A 321 13.02 -1.47 -45.20
CA VAL A 321 13.17 -2.09 -43.87
C VAL A 321 12.20 -1.54 -42.83
N ALA A 322 11.76 -0.28 -42.96
CA ALA A 322 10.89 0.37 -41.99
C ALA A 322 9.57 -0.39 -41.72
N PRO A 323 8.87 -0.98 -42.71
CA PRO A 323 7.67 -1.77 -42.47
C PRO A 323 7.88 -3.09 -41.70
N THR A 324 9.13 -3.55 -41.56
CA THR A 324 9.47 -4.84 -40.94
C THR A 324 9.78 -4.69 -39.44
N ASN A 325 9.79 -5.81 -38.70
CA ASN A 325 10.27 -5.86 -37.31
C ASN A 325 11.76 -6.24 -37.18
N SER A 326 12.48 -6.31 -38.30
CA SER A 326 13.90 -6.70 -38.31
C SER A 326 14.77 -5.69 -37.57
N SER A 327 15.83 -6.19 -36.92
CA SER A 327 16.88 -5.36 -36.35
C SER A 327 17.66 -4.67 -37.48
N VAL A 328 17.98 -3.39 -37.27
CA VAL A 328 18.73 -2.59 -38.23
C VAL A 328 20.03 -2.13 -37.59
N LEU A 329 21.16 -2.36 -38.26
CA LEU A 329 22.48 -1.90 -37.83
C LEU A 329 22.94 -0.76 -38.73
N ILE A 330 22.95 0.46 -38.20
CA ILE A 330 23.38 1.66 -38.91
C ILE A 330 24.88 1.86 -38.69
N ILE A 331 25.65 1.79 -39.78
CA ILE A 331 27.11 1.93 -39.77
C ILE A 331 27.46 3.26 -40.43
N GLY A 332 28.33 4.05 -39.80
CA GLY A 332 28.85 5.27 -40.43
C GLY A 332 29.70 6.10 -39.50
N GLU A 333 30.56 6.94 -40.10
CA GLU A 333 31.46 7.82 -39.35
C GLU A 333 30.72 8.72 -38.35
N SER A 334 31.45 9.27 -37.37
CA SER A 334 30.86 10.20 -36.41
C SER A 334 30.32 11.44 -37.13
N GLY A 335 29.11 11.88 -36.76
CA GLY A 335 28.48 13.06 -37.34
C GLY A 335 27.85 12.86 -38.73
N THR A 336 27.66 11.64 -39.22
CA THR A 336 27.01 11.37 -40.52
C THR A 336 25.48 11.43 -40.50
N GLY A 337 24.85 11.51 -39.32
CA GLY A 337 23.39 11.58 -39.17
C GLY A 337 22.69 10.25 -38.86
N LYS A 338 23.37 9.29 -38.23
CA LYS A 338 22.82 7.98 -37.82
C LYS A 338 21.50 8.08 -37.06
N GLU A 339 21.39 9.02 -36.12
CA GLU A 339 20.17 9.23 -35.35
C GLU A 339 18.98 9.68 -36.21
N ALA A 340 19.21 10.53 -37.21
CA ALA A 340 18.14 10.98 -38.11
C ALA A 340 17.59 9.82 -38.95
N ILE A 341 18.47 8.90 -39.36
CA ILE A 341 18.09 7.69 -40.11
C ILE A 341 17.34 6.71 -39.20
N ALA A 342 17.77 6.53 -37.96
CA ALA A 342 17.05 5.73 -36.99
C ALA A 342 15.63 6.25 -36.74
N ARG A 343 15.46 7.57 -36.61
CA ARG A 343 14.15 8.21 -36.49
C ARG A 343 13.31 7.97 -37.76
N ALA A 344 13.87 8.16 -38.95
CA ALA A 344 13.15 7.90 -40.20
C ALA A 344 12.65 6.45 -40.31
N ILE A 345 13.46 5.46 -39.91
CA ILE A 345 13.05 4.05 -39.86
C ILE A 345 11.85 3.86 -38.92
N HIS A 346 11.85 4.52 -37.76
CA HIS A 346 10.75 4.45 -36.80
C HIS A 346 9.47 5.11 -37.33
N ASP A 347 9.57 6.33 -37.86
CA ASP A 347 8.44 7.12 -38.36
C ASP A 347 7.71 6.44 -39.54
N LEU A 348 8.46 5.68 -40.36
CA LEU A 348 7.93 4.90 -41.48
C LEU A 348 7.48 3.48 -41.08
N SER A 349 7.59 3.11 -39.81
CA SER A 349 7.24 1.78 -39.32
C SER A 349 5.78 1.68 -38.84
N PRO A 350 5.24 0.46 -38.66
CA PRO A 350 3.96 0.26 -37.98
C PRO A 350 3.94 0.73 -36.52
N ARG A 351 5.11 1.00 -35.94
CA ARG A 351 5.30 1.46 -34.56
C ARG A 351 5.49 2.98 -34.44
N ARG A 352 5.25 3.76 -35.49
CA ARG A 352 5.42 5.24 -35.49
C ARG A 352 4.63 5.98 -34.40
N ASP A 353 3.50 5.41 -33.98
CA ASP A 353 2.62 5.99 -32.96
C ASP A 353 2.99 5.48 -31.53
N ARG A 354 4.10 4.74 -31.41
CA ARG A 354 4.63 4.14 -30.17
C ARG A 354 5.96 4.83 -29.80
N PRO A 355 6.46 4.70 -28.56
CA PRO A 355 7.68 5.41 -28.16
C PRO A 355 8.92 4.97 -28.96
N LEU A 356 9.77 5.95 -29.29
CA LEU A 356 11.14 5.75 -29.78
C LEU A 356 12.11 6.06 -28.64
N ILE A 357 12.54 5.03 -27.92
CA ILE A 357 13.44 5.20 -26.79
C ILE A 357 14.89 5.29 -27.29
N LYS A 358 15.54 6.44 -27.13
CA LYS A 358 16.95 6.65 -27.51
C LYS A 358 17.90 6.46 -26.33
N VAL A 359 18.96 5.68 -26.54
CA VAL A 359 20.01 5.46 -25.57
C VAL A 359 21.36 5.59 -26.25
N ASN A 360 22.23 6.45 -25.71
CA ASN A 360 23.62 6.54 -26.14
C ASN A 360 24.49 5.71 -25.18
N CYS A 361 25.04 4.60 -25.69
CA CYS A 361 25.83 3.66 -24.89
C CYS A 361 27.20 4.23 -24.47
N GLY A 362 27.74 5.22 -25.16
CA GLY A 362 29.02 5.87 -24.84
C GLY A 362 28.91 7.05 -23.86
N ALA A 363 27.73 7.65 -23.72
CA ALA A 363 27.50 8.81 -22.83
C ALA A 363 27.30 8.43 -21.35
N ILE A 364 27.01 7.15 -21.07
CA ILE A 364 26.70 6.63 -19.73
C ILE A 364 27.91 5.83 -19.23
N THR A 365 28.20 5.90 -17.93
CA THR A 365 29.29 5.09 -17.37
C THR A 365 28.98 3.59 -17.51
N PRO A 366 30.00 2.72 -17.77
CA PRO A 366 29.81 1.28 -17.92
C PRO A 366 29.09 0.60 -16.74
N THR A 367 29.19 1.18 -15.54
CA THR A 367 28.54 0.70 -14.32
C THR A 367 27.04 1.04 -14.24
N LEU A 368 26.58 2.07 -14.95
CA LEU A 368 25.19 2.53 -14.92
C LEU A 368 24.41 2.14 -16.17
N ILE A 369 25.08 1.88 -17.30
CA ILE A 369 24.40 1.53 -18.56
C ILE A 369 23.49 0.30 -18.43
N GLU A 370 23.90 -0.71 -17.65
CA GLU A 370 23.05 -1.87 -17.39
C GLU A 370 21.78 -1.51 -16.60
N SER A 371 21.92 -0.64 -15.61
CA SER A 371 20.80 -0.19 -14.79
C SER A 371 19.85 0.68 -15.59
N GLU A 372 20.36 1.52 -16.47
CA GLU A 372 19.53 2.33 -17.35
C GLU A 372 18.82 1.46 -18.39
N LEU A 373 19.51 0.52 -19.04
CA LEU A 373 18.89 -0.33 -20.08
C LEU A 373 17.86 -1.31 -19.51
N PHE A 374 18.22 -2.05 -18.46
CA PHE A 374 17.45 -3.21 -17.97
C PHE A 374 16.71 -2.96 -16.66
N GLY A 375 16.95 -1.83 -15.99
CA GLY A 375 16.35 -1.53 -14.69
C GLY A 375 17.03 -2.26 -13.53
N HIS A 376 16.61 -1.94 -12.30
CA HIS A 376 17.12 -2.56 -11.10
C HIS A 376 16.06 -2.75 -10.01
N GLU A 377 16.23 -3.80 -9.22
CA GLU A 377 15.49 -3.99 -7.98
C GLU A 377 16.09 -3.16 -6.83
N LYS A 378 15.28 -2.94 -5.79
CA LYS A 378 15.74 -2.28 -4.57
C LYS A 378 16.90 -3.07 -3.95
N GLY A 379 18.03 -2.41 -3.72
CA GLY A 379 19.22 -3.03 -3.12
C GLY A 379 20.13 -3.78 -4.10
N ALA A 380 19.90 -3.68 -5.42
CA ALA A 380 20.74 -4.36 -6.42
C ALA A 380 22.21 -3.91 -6.42
N PHE A 381 22.50 -2.67 -6.00
CA PHE A 381 23.85 -2.13 -5.83
C PHE A 381 23.88 -1.02 -4.77
N THR A 382 25.08 -0.59 -4.37
CA THR A 382 25.27 0.50 -3.39
C THR A 382 24.70 1.82 -3.93
N GLY A 383 23.53 2.22 -3.43
CA GLY A 383 22.79 3.41 -3.88
C GLY A 383 21.41 3.13 -4.48
N ALA A 384 21.04 1.86 -4.71
CA ALA A 384 19.74 1.43 -5.22
C ALA A 384 18.65 1.48 -4.13
N ALA A 385 18.28 2.68 -3.68
CA ALA A 385 17.32 2.88 -2.59
C ALA A 385 15.86 2.52 -2.97
N LYS A 386 15.55 2.57 -4.28
CA LYS A 386 14.25 2.25 -4.86
C LYS A 386 14.44 1.38 -6.09
N GLN A 387 13.40 0.65 -6.45
CA GLN A 387 13.32 -0.05 -7.74
C GLN A 387 13.17 0.97 -8.87
N ARG A 388 13.74 0.68 -10.05
CA ARG A 388 13.61 1.52 -11.24
C ARG A 388 13.48 0.66 -12.49
N GLN A 389 12.53 1.04 -13.36
CA GLN A 389 12.33 0.43 -14.68
C GLN A 389 13.46 0.82 -15.64
N GLY A 390 13.84 -0.12 -16.51
CA GLY A 390 14.83 0.11 -17.57
C GLY A 390 14.24 0.70 -18.85
N HIS A 391 15.10 1.20 -19.73
CA HIS A 391 14.72 1.73 -21.04
C HIS A 391 14.05 0.67 -21.94
N PHE A 392 14.37 -0.61 -21.78
CA PHE A 392 13.65 -1.68 -22.49
C PHE A 392 12.20 -1.85 -22.02
N GLU A 393 11.91 -1.67 -20.73
CA GLU A 393 10.52 -1.68 -20.22
C GLU A 393 9.74 -0.46 -20.75
N LEU A 394 10.40 0.70 -20.81
CA LEU A 394 9.80 1.93 -21.37
C LEU A 394 9.57 1.83 -22.88
N ALA A 395 10.38 1.03 -23.59
CA ALA A 395 10.28 0.83 -25.03
C ALA A 395 9.28 -0.27 -25.43
N ASP A 396 8.57 -0.88 -24.48
CA ASP A 396 7.65 -1.99 -24.75
C ASP A 396 6.53 -1.60 -25.74
N GLY A 397 6.34 -2.43 -26.77
CA GLY A 397 5.49 -2.15 -27.93
C GLY A 397 6.04 -1.09 -28.89
N GLY A 398 7.18 -0.49 -28.61
CA GLY A 398 7.82 0.60 -29.35
C GLY A 398 9.13 0.20 -30.04
N THR A 399 10.03 1.18 -30.19
CA THR A 399 11.36 1.01 -30.80
C THR A 399 12.42 1.54 -29.84
N ILE A 400 13.55 0.86 -29.73
CA ILE A 400 14.73 1.36 -29.01
C ILE A 400 15.86 1.62 -30.01
N PHE A 401 16.46 2.81 -29.91
CA PHE A 401 17.64 3.20 -30.66
C PHE A 401 18.87 3.20 -29.75
N LEU A 402 19.80 2.28 -30.02
CA LEU A 402 21.06 2.12 -29.30
C LEU A 402 22.19 2.76 -30.10
N ASP A 403 22.54 4.00 -29.78
CA ASP A 403 23.68 4.69 -30.38
C ASP A 403 24.99 4.25 -29.73
N GLU A 404 26.05 4.22 -30.54
CA GLU A 404 27.39 3.76 -30.15
C GLU A 404 27.39 2.35 -29.52
N ILE A 405 26.69 1.39 -30.14
CA ILE A 405 26.54 0.01 -29.61
C ILE A 405 27.88 -0.69 -29.34
N GLY A 406 28.96 -0.28 -30.03
CA GLY A 406 30.31 -0.78 -29.79
C GLY A 406 30.91 -0.38 -28.44
N GLU A 407 30.32 0.55 -27.69
CA GLU A 407 30.76 0.91 -26.33
C GLU A 407 30.09 0.06 -25.24
N LEU A 408 29.12 -0.80 -25.62
CA LEU A 408 28.37 -1.59 -24.67
C LEU A 408 29.29 -2.63 -23.97
N PRO A 409 29.31 -2.70 -22.63
CA PRO A 409 30.09 -3.70 -21.89
C PRO A 409 29.66 -5.14 -22.22
N LEU A 410 30.58 -6.10 -22.08
CA LEU A 410 30.31 -7.52 -22.40
C LEU A 410 29.13 -8.11 -21.62
N ASP A 411 28.97 -7.73 -20.35
CA ASP A 411 27.88 -8.21 -19.50
C ASP A 411 26.51 -7.69 -19.99
N ALA A 412 26.44 -6.42 -20.37
CA ALA A 412 25.26 -5.83 -21.00
C ALA A 412 24.97 -6.43 -22.39
N GLN A 413 26.00 -6.81 -23.16
CA GLN A 413 25.83 -7.51 -24.44
C GLN A 413 25.13 -8.87 -24.28
N VAL A 414 25.39 -9.61 -23.19
CA VAL A 414 24.71 -10.88 -22.90
C VAL A 414 23.21 -10.67 -22.68
N LYS A 415 22.84 -9.65 -21.90
CA LYS A 415 21.44 -9.32 -21.65
C LYS A 415 20.74 -8.82 -22.90
N LEU A 416 21.41 -7.99 -23.71
CA LEU A 416 20.88 -7.53 -24.99
C LEU A 416 20.61 -8.69 -25.96
N LEU A 417 21.49 -9.71 -25.98
CA LEU A 417 21.27 -10.90 -26.78
C LEU A 417 19.98 -11.63 -26.39
N ARG A 418 19.69 -11.75 -25.08
CA ARG A 418 18.42 -12.33 -24.60
C ARG A 418 17.22 -11.54 -25.06
N VAL A 419 17.27 -10.21 -25.04
CA VAL A 419 16.18 -9.37 -25.58
C VAL A 419 15.91 -9.69 -27.05
N LEU A 420 16.97 -9.82 -27.86
CA LEU A 420 16.84 -10.07 -29.30
C LEU A 420 16.42 -11.51 -29.66
N GLN A 421 16.61 -12.47 -28.76
CA GLN A 421 16.33 -13.90 -28.99
C GLN A 421 15.02 -14.32 -28.32
N GLU A 422 14.91 -14.04 -27.03
CA GLU A 422 13.86 -14.52 -26.12
C GLU A 422 12.75 -13.48 -25.92
N HIS A 423 12.97 -12.21 -26.31
CA HIS A 423 12.05 -11.09 -26.04
C HIS A 423 11.80 -10.90 -24.53
N GLU A 424 12.82 -11.18 -23.73
CA GLU A 424 12.78 -11.08 -22.28
C GLU A 424 13.94 -10.23 -21.75
N ILE A 425 13.68 -9.50 -20.67
CA ILE A 425 14.69 -8.82 -19.85
C ILE A 425 14.66 -9.35 -18.42
N SER A 426 15.76 -9.12 -17.70
CA SER A 426 15.87 -9.34 -16.26
C SER A 426 16.46 -8.09 -15.61
N ARG A 427 15.81 -7.57 -14.56
CA ARG A 427 16.34 -6.42 -13.81
C ARG A 427 17.62 -6.79 -13.06
N LEU A 428 18.49 -5.82 -12.83
CA LEU A 428 19.64 -6.02 -11.95
C LEU A 428 19.18 -6.43 -10.54
N GLY A 429 19.77 -7.51 -10.01
CA GLY A 429 19.41 -8.06 -8.71
C GLY A 429 18.20 -9.00 -8.71
N SER A 430 17.63 -9.32 -9.88
CA SER A 430 16.53 -10.27 -10.04
C SER A 430 16.75 -11.18 -11.25
N GLU A 431 16.37 -12.45 -11.11
CA GLU A 431 16.33 -13.41 -12.23
C GLU A 431 14.93 -13.53 -12.84
N ALA A 432 13.95 -12.75 -12.35
CA ALA A 432 12.60 -12.77 -12.90
C ALA A 432 12.60 -12.24 -14.33
N ALA A 433 12.13 -13.07 -15.26
CA ALA A 433 11.97 -12.71 -16.66
C ALA A 433 10.76 -11.79 -16.86
N ILE A 434 10.96 -10.72 -17.63
CA ILE A 434 9.92 -9.77 -18.02
C ILE A 434 9.85 -9.77 -19.54
N GLN A 435 8.69 -10.13 -20.07
CA GLN A 435 8.41 -10.13 -21.51
C GLN A 435 8.32 -8.70 -22.04
N VAL A 436 9.01 -8.42 -23.14
CA VAL A 436 9.04 -7.11 -23.80
C VAL A 436 9.01 -7.26 -25.32
N ASP A 437 8.13 -6.53 -26.00
CA ASP A 437 8.07 -6.47 -27.45
C ASP A 437 8.71 -5.19 -27.98
N VAL A 438 10.02 -5.22 -28.26
CA VAL A 438 10.80 -4.03 -28.65
C VAL A 438 11.51 -4.23 -29.98
N ARG A 439 11.31 -3.30 -30.92
CA ARG A 439 12.13 -3.25 -32.14
C ARG A 439 13.47 -2.58 -31.83
N VAL A 440 14.59 -3.22 -32.22
CA VAL A 440 15.94 -2.69 -31.96
C VAL A 440 16.55 -2.08 -33.22
N ILE A 441 16.99 -0.84 -33.13
CA ILE A 441 17.85 -0.16 -34.11
C ILE A 441 19.16 0.16 -33.40
N ALA A 442 20.30 -0.29 -33.93
CA ALA A 442 21.61 -0.04 -33.36
C ALA A 442 22.45 0.82 -34.30
N ALA A 443 23.33 1.66 -33.76
CA ALA A 443 24.24 2.50 -34.52
C ALA A 443 25.68 2.39 -34.01
N THR A 444 26.65 2.44 -34.93
CA THR A 444 28.07 2.43 -34.59
C THR A 444 28.90 3.21 -35.62
N ASN A 445 29.99 3.81 -35.16
CA ASN A 445 31.08 4.34 -35.99
C ASN A 445 32.35 3.47 -35.95
N ARG A 446 32.35 2.39 -35.16
CA ARG A 446 33.45 1.44 -35.02
C ARG A 446 33.22 0.22 -35.89
N ASP A 447 34.32 -0.41 -36.30
CA ASP A 447 34.30 -1.71 -36.95
C ASP A 447 34.01 -2.82 -35.93
N LEU A 448 32.75 -3.29 -35.91
CA LEU A 448 32.34 -4.36 -34.99
C LEU A 448 33.03 -5.69 -35.32
N VAL A 449 33.41 -5.95 -36.57
CA VAL A 449 34.07 -7.20 -36.96
C VAL A 449 35.44 -7.29 -36.30
N THR A 450 36.23 -6.22 -36.39
CA THR A 450 37.53 -6.14 -35.67
C THR A 450 37.34 -6.20 -34.15
N MET A 451 36.25 -5.65 -33.61
CA MET A 451 35.97 -5.75 -32.17
C MET A 451 35.62 -7.17 -31.73
N VAL A 452 34.95 -7.95 -32.58
CA VAL A 452 34.68 -9.37 -32.34
C VAL A 452 35.99 -10.17 -32.33
N GLU A 453 36.87 -9.96 -33.31
CA GLU A 453 38.18 -10.60 -33.36
C GLU A 453 39.04 -10.25 -32.13
N GLY A 454 38.93 -9.01 -31.66
CA GLY A 454 39.59 -8.53 -30.45
C GLY A 454 38.90 -8.90 -29.13
N GLY A 455 37.83 -9.71 -29.14
CA GLY A 455 37.10 -10.15 -27.95
C GLY A 455 36.36 -9.04 -27.18
N ARG A 456 36.20 -7.86 -27.77
CA ARG A 456 35.51 -6.69 -27.16
C ARG A 456 34.02 -6.63 -27.51
N PHE A 457 33.60 -7.39 -28.51
CA PHE A 457 32.20 -7.52 -28.90
C PHE A 457 31.87 -8.98 -29.14
N ARG A 458 30.68 -9.43 -28.75
CA ARG A 458 30.31 -10.83 -28.92
C ARG A 458 29.86 -11.13 -30.35
N MET A 459 30.33 -12.26 -30.87
CA MET A 459 30.03 -12.70 -32.23
C MET A 459 28.54 -13.03 -32.42
N ASP A 460 27.92 -13.68 -31.43
CA ASP A 460 26.49 -14.05 -31.45
C ASP A 460 25.57 -12.82 -31.50
N LEU A 461 25.86 -11.81 -30.69
CA LEU A 461 25.16 -10.53 -30.69
C LEU A 461 25.34 -9.79 -32.02
N PHE A 462 26.56 -9.78 -32.57
CA PHE A 462 26.83 -9.15 -33.87
C PHE A 462 25.92 -9.70 -34.97
N TYR A 463 25.82 -11.03 -35.11
CA TYR A 463 24.95 -11.63 -36.12
C TYR A 463 23.47 -11.33 -35.91
N ARG A 464 23.02 -11.15 -34.66
CA ARG A 464 21.62 -10.83 -34.35
C ARG A 464 21.26 -9.36 -34.56
N LEU A 465 22.22 -8.46 -34.42
CA LEU A 465 22.06 -7.04 -34.74
C LEU A 465 22.22 -6.78 -36.24
N ASN A 466 23.13 -7.50 -36.90
CA ASN A 466 23.48 -7.33 -38.30
C ASN A 466 22.52 -8.05 -39.27
N VAL A 467 21.21 -8.03 -38.97
CA VAL A 467 20.19 -8.62 -39.85
C VAL A 467 19.98 -7.74 -41.09
N PHE A 468 19.92 -6.43 -40.89
CA PHE A 468 19.86 -5.45 -41.97
C PHE A 468 20.90 -4.34 -41.74
N PRO A 469 22.11 -4.46 -42.32
CA PRO A 469 23.12 -3.41 -42.27
C PRO A 469 22.74 -2.24 -43.19
N LEU A 470 22.84 -1.02 -42.67
CA LEU A 470 22.63 0.21 -43.41
C LEU A 470 23.88 1.09 -43.24
N THR A 471 24.61 1.30 -44.32
CA THR A 471 25.87 2.07 -44.30
C THR A 471 25.62 3.50 -44.77
N LEU A 472 25.94 4.48 -43.92
CA LEU A 472 25.83 5.89 -44.26
C LEU A 472 27.11 6.43 -44.89
N PRO A 473 27.00 7.10 -46.05
CA PRO A 473 28.16 7.71 -46.69
C PRO A 473 28.66 8.91 -45.87
N PRO A 474 29.99 9.07 -45.74
CA PRO A 474 30.58 10.27 -45.19
C PRO A 474 30.28 11.50 -46.07
N LEU A 475 30.32 12.69 -45.49
CA LEU A 475 29.94 13.94 -46.18
C LEU A 475 30.78 14.20 -47.44
N ARG A 476 32.05 13.76 -47.45
CA ARG A 476 32.94 13.85 -48.62
C ARG A 476 32.49 13.05 -49.84
N GLU A 477 31.62 12.05 -49.66
CA GLU A 477 31.04 11.21 -50.72
C GLU A 477 29.65 11.71 -51.17
N ARG A 478 29.12 12.74 -50.52
CA ARG A 478 27.85 13.41 -50.83
C ARG A 478 27.98 14.93 -50.80
N ARG A 479 28.97 15.45 -51.53
CA ARG A 479 29.31 16.88 -51.52
C ARG A 479 28.19 17.75 -52.08
N GLU A 480 27.33 17.19 -52.91
CA GLU A 480 26.13 17.80 -53.48
C GLU A 480 25.13 18.21 -52.38
N ASP A 481 25.17 17.57 -51.21
CA ASP A 481 24.29 17.88 -50.09
C ASP A 481 24.79 19.08 -49.26
N ILE A 482 26.07 19.46 -49.37
CA ILE A 482 26.68 20.52 -48.56
C ILE A 482 25.94 21.86 -48.72
N PRO A 483 25.62 22.36 -49.94
CA PRO A 483 24.89 23.62 -50.08
C PRO A 483 23.50 23.61 -49.43
N LEU A 484 22.79 22.48 -49.51
CA LEU A 484 21.46 22.29 -48.90
C LEU A 484 21.57 22.31 -47.37
N LEU A 485 22.53 21.58 -46.82
CA LEU A 485 22.82 21.55 -45.38
C LEU A 485 23.22 22.92 -44.84
N VAL A 486 24.08 23.65 -45.56
CA VAL A 486 24.50 25.01 -45.20
C VAL A 486 23.31 25.95 -45.17
N SER A 487 22.45 25.90 -46.18
CA SER A 487 21.26 26.76 -46.27
C SER A 487 20.32 26.52 -45.09
N LYS A 488 20.10 25.25 -44.74
CA LYS A 488 19.31 24.85 -43.58
C LYS A 488 19.91 25.36 -42.26
N PHE A 489 21.18 25.05 -42.00
CA PHE A 489 21.84 25.44 -40.76
C PHE A 489 21.90 26.96 -40.61
N LEU A 490 22.13 27.69 -41.70
CA LEU A 490 22.11 29.15 -41.67
C LEU A 490 20.72 29.70 -41.32
N ALA A 491 19.65 29.10 -41.84
CA ALA A 491 18.28 29.47 -41.51
C ALA A 491 17.93 29.16 -40.04
N ASP A 492 18.39 28.02 -39.52
CA ASP A 492 18.21 27.65 -38.11
C ASP A 492 18.94 28.65 -37.18
N GLN A 493 20.17 29.03 -37.52
CA GLN A 493 20.94 30.03 -36.77
C GLN A 493 20.34 31.44 -36.88
N ALA A 494 19.79 31.80 -38.04
CA ALA A 494 19.05 33.05 -38.24
C ALA A 494 17.87 33.16 -37.25
N ARG A 495 17.07 32.09 -37.14
CA ARG A 495 15.93 32.00 -36.22
C ARG A 495 16.39 32.04 -34.75
N ALA A 496 17.43 31.29 -34.40
CA ALA A 496 17.93 31.20 -33.03
C ALA A 496 18.55 32.51 -32.52
N LEU A 497 19.28 33.23 -33.38
CA LEU A 497 19.94 34.49 -33.03
C LEU A 497 19.05 35.73 -33.22
N GLY A 498 17.85 35.56 -33.77
CA GLY A 498 16.95 36.68 -34.12
C GLY A 498 17.53 37.60 -35.20
N ARG A 499 18.32 37.05 -36.13
CA ARG A 499 19.02 37.78 -37.20
C ARG A 499 18.60 37.28 -38.57
N ALA A 500 18.67 38.13 -39.58
CA ALA A 500 18.48 37.72 -40.97
C ALA A 500 19.84 37.48 -41.63
N PHE A 501 20.16 36.22 -41.93
CA PHE A 501 21.26 35.85 -42.81
C PHE A 501 20.70 35.52 -44.20
N SER A 502 21.34 36.05 -45.24
CA SER A 502 20.91 35.88 -46.64
C SER A 502 21.56 34.67 -47.29
N ARG A 503 22.90 34.56 -47.17
CA ARG A 503 23.71 33.48 -47.74
C ARG A 503 25.11 33.47 -47.15
N VAL A 504 25.84 32.38 -47.39
CA VAL A 504 27.30 32.32 -47.22
C VAL A 504 27.98 32.99 -48.42
N SER A 505 29.15 33.60 -48.21
CA SER A 505 29.99 34.13 -49.31
C SER A 505 30.36 33.04 -50.32
N GLU A 506 30.42 33.37 -51.62
CA GLU A 506 30.76 32.39 -52.68
C GLU A 506 32.08 31.66 -52.43
N ASP A 507 33.14 32.40 -52.10
CA ASP A 507 34.45 31.84 -51.74
C ASP A 507 34.37 30.91 -50.51
N GLY A 508 33.49 31.25 -49.56
CA GLY A 508 33.19 30.43 -48.40
C GLY A 508 32.50 29.13 -48.77
N MET A 509 31.53 29.15 -49.70
CA MET A 509 30.85 27.95 -50.18
C MET A 509 31.81 27.01 -50.91
N GLN A 510 32.67 27.55 -51.79
CA GLN A 510 33.71 26.77 -52.47
C GLN A 510 34.69 26.13 -51.48
N LEU A 511 35.05 26.83 -50.41
CA LEU A 511 35.89 26.29 -49.35
C LEU A 511 35.19 25.12 -48.64
N LEU A 512 33.89 25.26 -48.31
CA LEU A 512 33.13 24.18 -47.67
C LEU A 512 33.00 22.94 -48.57
N MET A 513 32.79 23.11 -49.88
CA MET A 513 32.64 21.99 -50.81
C MET A 513 33.93 21.21 -51.06
N ASN A 514 35.09 21.86 -50.94
CA ASN A 514 36.39 21.24 -51.18
C ASN A 514 37.02 20.60 -49.93
N TYR A 515 36.47 20.86 -48.74
CA TYR A 515 36.96 20.28 -47.49
C TYR A 515 36.46 18.85 -47.28
N HIS A 516 37.26 18.01 -46.62
CA HIS A 516 37.00 16.57 -46.46
C HIS A 516 36.04 16.23 -45.32
N TRP A 517 35.74 17.16 -44.41
CA TRP A 517 34.78 17.00 -43.31
C TRP A 517 34.97 15.72 -42.47
N PRO A 518 36.11 15.54 -41.77
CA PRO A 518 36.35 14.38 -40.91
C PRO A 518 35.30 14.22 -39.79
N GLY A 519 34.68 15.31 -39.31
CA GLY A 519 33.55 15.28 -38.38
C GLY A 519 32.17 15.40 -39.05
N ASN A 520 32.12 15.23 -40.38
CA ASN A 520 30.91 15.16 -41.20
C ASN A 520 29.94 16.33 -40.96
N ILE A 521 28.63 16.06 -40.89
CA ILE A 521 27.57 17.06 -40.75
C ILE A 521 27.71 17.83 -39.43
N ARG A 522 28.15 17.16 -38.35
CA ARG A 522 28.34 17.79 -37.03
C ARG A 522 29.44 18.85 -37.07
N GLU A 523 30.56 18.58 -37.74
CA GLU A 523 31.61 19.57 -37.94
C GLU A 523 31.13 20.72 -38.82
N LEU A 524 30.45 20.43 -39.93
CA LEU A 524 29.86 21.46 -40.81
C LEU A 524 28.92 22.38 -40.03
N GLN A 525 28.01 21.82 -39.23
CA GLN A 525 27.09 22.58 -38.39
C GLN A 525 27.84 23.51 -37.43
N ASN A 526 28.85 23.00 -36.72
CA ASN A 526 29.66 23.78 -35.78
C ASN A 526 30.42 24.92 -36.50
N VAL A 527 30.91 24.69 -37.71
CA VAL A 527 31.57 25.72 -38.52
C VAL A 527 30.58 26.82 -38.90
N ILE A 528 29.38 26.46 -39.39
CA ILE A 528 28.33 27.42 -39.76
C ILE A 528 27.84 28.21 -38.55
N GLU A 529 27.62 27.56 -37.41
CA GLU A 529 27.23 28.21 -36.16
C GLU A 529 28.27 29.25 -35.72
N ARG A 530 29.54 28.86 -35.66
CA ARG A 530 30.63 29.80 -35.32
C ARG A 530 30.71 30.96 -36.30
N ALA A 531 30.56 30.69 -37.60
CA ALA A 531 30.58 31.73 -38.62
C ALA A 531 29.38 32.69 -38.47
N ALA A 532 28.18 32.19 -38.17
CA ALA A 532 26.97 32.99 -37.95
C ALA A 532 27.07 33.89 -36.70
N ILE A 533 27.68 33.40 -35.62
CA ILE A 533 27.93 34.19 -34.40
C ILE A 533 28.90 35.35 -34.69
N LEU A 534 29.97 35.07 -35.45
CA LEU A 534 30.99 36.07 -35.78
C LEU A 534 30.57 37.03 -36.90
N ALA A 535 29.58 36.66 -37.70
CA ALA A 535 29.09 37.48 -38.80
C ALA A 535 28.53 38.81 -38.29
N ARG A 536 28.93 39.91 -38.94
CA ARG A 536 28.37 41.25 -38.67
C ARG A 536 27.31 41.65 -39.69
N ASP A 537 27.43 41.12 -40.91
CA ASP A 537 26.58 41.43 -42.05
C ASP A 537 25.57 40.31 -42.36
N GLN A 538 24.68 40.55 -43.32
CA GLN A 538 23.71 39.56 -43.80
C GLN A 538 24.36 38.47 -44.67
N VAL A 539 25.57 38.68 -45.18
CA VAL A 539 26.36 37.66 -45.87
C VAL A 539 27.39 37.13 -44.88
N VAL A 540 27.38 35.82 -44.63
CA VAL A 540 28.30 35.20 -43.65
C VAL A 540 29.60 34.82 -44.36
N PRO A 541 30.75 35.47 -44.04
CA PRO A 541 32.04 35.05 -44.56
C PRO A 541 32.52 33.80 -43.83
N ILE A 542 32.98 32.80 -44.58
CA ILE A 542 33.63 31.62 -43.98
C ILE A 542 35.12 31.75 -44.17
N ALA A 543 35.80 32.06 -43.06
CA ALA A 543 37.25 32.17 -43.06
C ALA A 543 37.90 30.78 -42.95
N ARG A 544 39.06 30.60 -43.60
CA ARG A 544 39.80 29.32 -43.61
C ARG A 544 40.10 28.79 -42.21
N HIS A 545 40.44 29.67 -41.26
CA HIS A 545 40.73 29.27 -39.88
C HIS A 545 39.50 28.73 -39.11
N LEU A 546 38.27 28.98 -39.60
CA LEU A 546 37.05 28.43 -38.99
C LEU A 546 36.78 26.99 -39.47
N VAL A 547 37.26 26.63 -40.66
CA VAL A 547 37.17 25.28 -41.25
C VAL A 547 38.33 24.40 -40.76
N TYR A 548 39.55 24.93 -40.75
CA TYR A 548 40.74 24.24 -40.26
C TYR A 548 40.95 24.50 -38.77
N SER A 549 40.08 23.94 -37.91
CA SER A 549 40.31 23.97 -36.47
C SER A 549 41.40 22.97 -36.05
N GLY A 550 42.67 23.28 -36.35
CA GLY A 550 43.86 22.84 -35.62
C GLY A 550 44.23 21.35 -35.56
N ILE A 551 43.42 20.41 -36.05
CA ILE A 551 43.83 19.00 -36.18
C ILE A 551 44.33 18.80 -37.62
N ALA A 552 45.65 18.86 -37.80
CA ALA A 552 46.29 18.50 -39.05
C ALA A 552 45.92 17.04 -39.39
N SER A 553 45.15 16.83 -40.46
CA SER A 553 45.01 15.50 -41.04
C SER A 553 46.28 15.19 -41.85
N PRO A 554 46.84 13.97 -41.82
CA PRO A 554 48.08 13.61 -42.51
C PRO A 554 47.97 13.56 -44.05
N ALA A 555 46.83 13.95 -44.63
CA ALA A 555 46.43 13.57 -45.97
C ALA A 555 46.03 14.74 -46.88
N ASP A 556 46.68 15.89 -46.77
CA ASP A 556 46.70 16.86 -47.88
C ASP A 556 48.14 17.01 -48.41
N PRO A 557 48.41 16.65 -49.67
CA PRO A 557 49.67 16.98 -50.31
C PRO A 557 49.63 18.47 -50.71
N ASN A 558 50.57 19.22 -50.12
CA ASN A 558 51.02 20.55 -50.49
C ASN A 558 50.47 21.72 -49.64
N PRO A 559 51.37 22.32 -48.83
CA PRO A 559 51.59 23.76 -48.94
C PRO A 559 53.07 24.04 -49.20
N ALA A 560 53.38 24.44 -50.43
CA ALA A 560 54.66 25.06 -50.76
C ALA A 560 54.65 26.51 -50.24
N ALA A 561 55.38 26.78 -49.16
CA ALA A 561 56.27 27.95 -49.03
C ALA A 561 57.02 27.96 -47.68
N ALA A 562 58.35 27.89 -47.79
CA ALA A 562 59.43 28.11 -46.82
C ALA A 562 59.85 26.93 -45.90
N PRO A 563 61.17 26.59 -45.87
CA PRO A 563 61.67 25.36 -45.27
C PRO A 563 61.85 25.49 -43.75
N PRO A 564 61.40 24.50 -42.94
CA PRO A 564 61.88 24.38 -41.57
C PRO A 564 63.24 23.68 -41.60
N THR A 565 64.24 24.36 -41.07
CA THR A 565 65.54 23.79 -40.69
C THR A 565 65.34 22.54 -39.86
N ALA A 566 66.07 21.48 -40.24
CA ALA A 566 66.02 20.14 -39.68
C ALA A 566 65.95 20.13 -38.14
N ALA A 567 64.87 19.57 -37.61
CA ALA A 567 64.86 19.00 -36.27
C ALA A 567 65.61 17.64 -36.34
N PRO A 568 66.50 17.35 -35.38
CA PRO A 568 67.34 16.16 -35.44
C PRO A 568 66.53 14.89 -35.25
N ALA A 569 67.02 13.82 -35.88
CA ALA A 569 66.46 12.48 -35.90
C ALA A 569 66.10 11.94 -34.51
N ALA A 570 65.07 11.10 -34.51
CA ALA A 570 64.62 10.28 -33.40
C ALA A 570 65.81 9.68 -32.63
N ALA A 571 66.01 10.14 -31.40
CA ALA A 571 66.84 9.43 -30.44
C ALA A 571 66.08 8.15 -30.05
N GLU A 572 66.74 7.01 -30.25
CA GLU A 572 66.30 5.69 -29.80
C GLU A 572 65.77 5.78 -28.36
N LEU A 573 64.63 5.18 -28.09
CA LEU A 573 64.08 5.10 -26.73
C LEU A 573 64.98 4.18 -25.89
N VAL A 574 66.01 4.79 -25.28
CA VAL A 574 66.96 4.11 -24.41
C VAL A 574 66.33 3.80 -23.06
N SER A 575 66.85 2.79 -22.36
CA SER A 575 66.37 2.40 -21.04
C SER A 575 66.44 3.57 -20.05
N LEU A 576 65.56 3.59 -19.06
CA LEU A 576 65.45 4.70 -18.09
C LEU A 576 66.77 4.96 -17.35
N ALA A 577 67.55 3.91 -17.08
CA ALA A 577 68.89 4.02 -16.46
C ALA A 577 69.92 4.67 -17.38
N GLU A 578 69.79 4.47 -18.69
CA GLU A 578 70.73 4.94 -19.69
C GLU A 578 70.44 6.39 -20.09
N ASN A 579 69.16 6.76 -20.12
CA ASN A 579 68.72 8.14 -20.23
C ASN A 579 69.14 8.94 -18.99
N GLU A 580 69.00 8.37 -17.78
CA GLU A 580 69.49 8.99 -16.54
C GLU A 580 71.01 9.19 -16.56
N ALA A 581 71.78 8.16 -16.98
CA ALA A 581 73.23 8.25 -17.12
C ALA A 581 73.66 9.34 -18.12
N GLN A 582 73.00 9.42 -19.28
CA GLN A 582 73.27 10.45 -20.29
C GLN A 582 72.95 11.85 -19.78
N TYR A 583 71.83 12.01 -19.07
CA TYR A 583 71.45 13.30 -18.50
C TYR A 583 72.44 13.76 -17.42
N ILE A 584 72.84 12.86 -16.51
CA ILE A 584 73.85 13.15 -15.49
C ILE A 584 75.19 13.51 -16.13
N ARG A 585 75.62 12.80 -17.19
CA ARG A 585 76.87 13.07 -17.91
C ARG A 585 76.85 14.45 -18.59
N ARG A 586 75.74 14.84 -19.24
CA ARG A 586 75.58 16.18 -19.84
C ARG A 586 75.65 17.30 -18.80
N VAL A 587 75.03 17.11 -17.64
CA VAL A 587 75.08 18.12 -16.57
C VAL A 587 76.50 18.23 -16.01
N LEU A 588 77.19 17.11 -15.80
CA LEU A 588 78.60 17.10 -15.39
C LEU A 588 79.52 17.78 -16.41
N GLU A 589 79.34 17.56 -17.71
CA GLU A 589 80.11 18.24 -18.76
C GLU A 589 79.88 19.75 -18.74
N SER A 590 78.63 20.19 -18.56
CA SER A 590 78.27 21.61 -18.51
C SER A 590 78.86 22.35 -17.29
N THR A 591 79.14 21.63 -16.20
CA THR A 591 79.77 22.17 -14.99
C THR A 591 81.28 21.93 -14.93
N GLY A 592 81.90 21.43 -16.01
CA GLY A 592 83.33 21.11 -16.04
C GLY A 592 83.72 19.99 -15.08
N TRP A 593 82.81 19.04 -14.85
CA TRP A 593 82.91 17.92 -13.91
C TRP A 593 82.97 18.31 -12.43
N LEU A 594 82.54 19.54 -12.10
CA LEU A 594 82.42 19.98 -10.71
C LEU A 594 81.19 19.33 -10.05
N ILE A 595 81.41 18.39 -9.15
CA ILE A 595 80.33 17.61 -8.51
C ILE A 595 79.62 18.41 -7.42
N ALA A 596 80.34 19.18 -6.60
CA ALA A 596 79.81 19.85 -5.41
C ALA A 596 80.35 21.28 -5.27
N GLY A 597 79.54 22.18 -4.70
CA GLY A 597 79.82 23.61 -4.59
C GLY A 597 78.79 24.45 -5.35
N LYS A 598 78.90 25.78 -5.23
CA LYS A 598 77.99 26.71 -5.89
C LYS A 598 78.18 26.64 -7.41
N GLY A 599 77.16 26.17 -8.13
CA GLY A 599 77.23 25.86 -9.57
C GLY A 599 77.72 24.45 -9.90
N GLY A 600 77.79 23.54 -8.93
CA GLY A 600 78.13 22.14 -9.16
C GLY A 600 76.95 21.31 -9.69
N ALA A 601 77.25 20.17 -10.32
CA ALA A 601 76.24 19.30 -10.93
C ALA A 601 75.19 18.79 -9.93
N ALA A 602 75.55 18.61 -8.66
CA ALA A 602 74.63 18.21 -7.60
C ALA A 602 73.56 19.28 -7.30
N GLU A 603 73.91 20.56 -7.39
CA GLU A 603 72.97 21.68 -7.18
C GLU A 603 72.00 21.80 -8.37
N ILE A 604 72.50 21.65 -9.60
CA ILE A 604 71.68 21.71 -10.82
C ILE A 604 70.72 20.53 -10.93
N LEU A 605 71.14 19.35 -10.48
CA LEU A 605 70.32 18.14 -10.44
C LEU A 605 69.41 18.05 -9.20
N ASP A 606 69.50 19.02 -8.28
CA ASP A 606 68.80 19.03 -7.00
C ASP A 606 68.98 17.75 -6.17
N LEU A 607 70.24 17.29 -6.06
CA LEU A 607 70.62 16.08 -5.34
C LEU A 607 71.76 16.36 -4.36
N PRO A 608 71.82 15.69 -3.19
CA PRO A 608 73.01 15.74 -2.35
C PRO A 608 74.23 15.22 -3.08
N ALA A 609 75.40 15.86 -2.91
CA ALA A 609 76.64 15.46 -3.59
C ALA A 609 77.08 14.02 -3.26
N SER A 610 76.71 13.48 -2.09
CA SER A 610 76.91 12.06 -1.74
C SER A 610 76.05 11.14 -2.59
N THR A 611 74.78 11.52 -2.82
CA THR A 611 73.82 10.78 -3.65
C THR A 611 74.23 10.79 -5.13
N LEU A 612 74.68 11.94 -5.64
CA LEU A 612 75.16 12.05 -7.02
C LEU A 612 76.38 11.14 -7.26
N ARG A 613 77.36 11.13 -6.34
CA ARG A 613 78.52 10.22 -6.42
C ARG A 613 78.13 8.74 -6.39
N SER A 614 77.14 8.38 -5.56
CA SER A 614 76.63 7.01 -5.49
C SER A 614 75.93 6.61 -6.81
N ARG A 615 75.13 7.50 -7.40
CA ARG A 615 74.47 7.26 -8.70
C ARG A 615 75.47 7.18 -9.85
N MET A 616 76.47 8.06 -9.90
CA MET A 616 77.55 7.99 -10.89
C MET A 616 78.27 6.63 -10.86
N LYS A 617 78.60 6.13 -9.67
CA LYS A 617 79.23 4.81 -9.50
C LYS A 617 78.32 3.66 -9.92
N LYS A 618 77.01 3.76 -9.65
CA LYS A 618 76.04 2.71 -10.00
C LYS A 618 75.73 2.67 -11.50
N LEU A 619 75.76 3.82 -12.17
CA LEU A 619 75.46 3.99 -13.59
C LEU A 619 76.71 3.98 -14.49
N GLY A 620 77.91 3.77 -13.93
CA GLY A 620 79.17 3.74 -14.69
C GLY A 620 79.55 5.08 -15.33
N VAL A 621 79.15 6.20 -14.74
CA VAL A 621 79.46 7.55 -15.25
C VAL A 621 80.77 8.03 -14.65
N GLU A 622 81.85 7.82 -15.38
CA GLU A 622 83.21 8.27 -15.07
C GLU A 622 83.71 9.26 -16.14
N ARG A 623 84.71 10.06 -15.76
CA ARG A 623 85.39 10.99 -16.67
C ARG A 623 86.45 10.21 -17.44
N ASP A 624 86.30 10.14 -18.76
CA ASP A 624 87.37 9.66 -19.62
C ASP A 624 88.53 10.66 -19.56
N GLU A 625 89.77 10.18 -19.34
CA GLU A 625 90.98 11.01 -19.19
C GLU A 625 91.33 11.84 -20.43
#